data_AF-A0A0C4WJT7-F1
#
_entry.id   AF-A0A0C4WJT7-F1
#
_cell.length_a   1.000
_cell.length_b   1.000
_cell.length_c   1.000
_cell.angle_alpha   90.00
_cell.angle_beta   90.00
_cell.angle_gamma   90.00
#
_symmetry.space_group_name_H-M   'P 1'
#
loop_
_entity.id
_entity.type
_entity.pdbx_description
1 polymer ?
#
loop_
_entity_poly.entity_id
_entity_poly.type
_entity_poly.pdbx_seq_one_letter_code
_entity_poly.pdbx_strand_id
1 'polypeptide(L)'
;MIRSDWNALLPNHEAIVSMTPEKLEAAGQAADNYGMNIGFGIAAIGNLLAGTAQNEDHGLDPDAIADLGWLLESLGKLSAKLADTGSGIAIERKRRNALED
;
A
#
# COMPACT_ATOMS: atom_id res chain seq x y z
N MET A 1 2.96 -19.39 3.19
CA MET A 1 2.49 -18.16 2.50
C MET A 1 3.51 -17.75 1.45
N ILE A 2 3.10 -17.63 0.18
CA ILE A 2 3.96 -17.05 -0.88
C ILE A 2 4.10 -15.57 -0.56
N ARG A 3 5.33 -15.05 -0.47
CA ARG A 3 5.58 -13.62 -0.24
C ARG A 3 5.22 -12.87 -1.52
N SER A 4 4.29 -11.93 -1.42
CA SER A 4 3.96 -11.04 -2.54
C SER A 4 5.17 -10.20 -2.91
N ASP A 5 5.62 -10.30 -4.16
CA ASP A 5 6.60 -9.38 -4.71
C ASP A 5 5.88 -8.15 -5.29
N TRP A 6 5.62 -7.19 -4.42
CA TRP A 6 4.95 -5.95 -4.81
C TRP A 6 5.74 -5.15 -5.86
N ASN A 7 7.06 -5.34 -5.96
CA ASN A 7 7.86 -4.68 -6.98
C ASN A 7 7.57 -5.20 -8.39
N ALA A 8 7.16 -6.47 -8.52
CA ALA A 8 6.76 -7.05 -9.80
C ALA A 8 5.36 -6.59 -10.24
N LEU A 9 4.53 -6.11 -9.31
CA LEU A 9 3.11 -5.80 -9.55
C LEU A 9 2.83 -4.31 -9.71
N LEU A 10 3.67 -3.44 -9.16
CA LEU A 10 3.48 -2.00 -9.24
C LEU A 10 4.31 -1.39 -10.39
N PRO A 11 3.83 -0.30 -11.01
CA PRO A 11 4.55 0.36 -12.10
C PRO A 11 5.97 0.75 -11.69
N ASN A 12 6.95 0.32 -12.47
CA ASN A 12 8.31 0.81 -12.35
C ASN A 12 8.44 2.19 -13.04
N HIS A 13 9.62 2.79 -12.95
CA HIS A 13 9.87 4.13 -13.52
C HIS A 13 9.58 4.19 -15.03
N GLU A 14 10.03 3.22 -15.81
CA GLU A 14 9.81 3.18 -17.26
C GLU A 14 8.31 3.12 -17.59
N ALA A 15 7.56 2.31 -16.85
CA ALA A 15 6.11 2.23 -16.99
C ALA A 15 5.45 3.59 -16.71
N ILE A 16 5.83 4.27 -15.62
CA ILE A 16 5.31 5.61 -15.25
C ILE A 16 5.59 6.63 -16.36
N VAL A 17 6.83 6.67 -16.88
CA VAL A 17 7.22 7.61 -17.95
C VAL A 17 6.44 7.35 -19.24
N SER A 18 6.09 6.09 -19.52
CA SER A 18 5.32 5.73 -20.71
C SER A 18 3.81 6.01 -20.63
N MET A 19 3.26 6.33 -19.45
CA MET A 19 1.83 6.59 -19.27
C MET A 19 1.38 7.87 -19.98
N THR A 20 0.17 7.84 -20.56
CA THR A 20 -0.51 9.07 -21.01
C THR A 20 -0.86 9.95 -19.81
N PRO A 21 -1.06 11.27 -19.98
CA PRO A 21 -1.43 12.17 -18.90
C PRO A 21 -2.64 11.69 -18.08
N GLU A 22 -3.68 11.18 -18.74
CA GLU A 22 -4.91 10.69 -18.09
C GLU A 22 -4.65 9.43 -17.26
N LYS A 23 -3.82 8.50 -17.78
CA LYS A 23 -3.42 7.30 -17.04
C LYS A 23 -2.54 7.65 -15.85
N LEU A 24 -1.68 8.65 -15.99
CA LEU A 24 -0.80 9.13 -14.95
C LEU A 24 -1.60 9.78 -13.81
N GLU A 25 -2.63 10.57 -14.13
CA GLU A 25 -3.59 11.09 -13.16
C GLU A 25 -4.32 9.98 -12.42
N ALA A 26 -4.94 9.06 -13.16
CA ALA A 26 -5.73 7.97 -12.59
C ALA A 26 -4.88 7.06 -11.70
N ALA A 27 -3.63 6.78 -12.10
CA ALA A 27 -2.71 5.97 -11.31
C ALA A 27 -2.30 6.69 -10.01
N GLY A 28 -2.10 8.02 -10.04
CA GLY A 28 -1.82 8.81 -8.84
C GLY A 28 -2.98 8.76 -7.85
N GLN A 29 -4.19 9.02 -8.33
CA GLN A 29 -5.40 8.95 -7.50
C GLN A 29 -5.62 7.55 -6.91
N ALA A 30 -5.37 6.50 -7.71
CA ALA A 30 -5.47 5.13 -7.25
C ALA A 30 -4.44 4.80 -6.15
N ALA A 31 -3.18 5.22 -6.33
CA ALA A 31 -2.12 5.01 -5.34
C ALA A 31 -2.48 5.63 -3.98
N ASP A 32 -3.02 6.85 -3.97
CA ASP A 32 -3.46 7.54 -2.76
C ASP A 32 -4.66 6.84 -2.11
N ASN A 33 -5.71 6.55 -2.90
CA ASN A 33 -6.93 5.92 -2.39
C ASN A 33 -6.66 4.52 -1.81
N TYR A 34 -5.87 3.70 -2.51
CA TYR A 34 -5.53 2.37 -2.03
C TYR A 34 -4.59 2.43 -0.83
N GLY A 35 -3.64 3.35 -0.80
CA GLY A 35 -2.78 3.59 0.36
C GLY A 35 -3.59 3.91 1.61
N MET A 36 -4.59 4.81 1.50
CA MET A 36 -5.47 5.17 2.60
C MET A 36 -6.31 3.98 3.10
N ASN A 37 -6.91 3.22 2.19
CA ASN A 37 -7.70 2.04 2.55
C ASN A 37 -6.87 0.95 3.25
N ILE A 38 -5.63 0.73 2.81
CA ILE A 38 -4.70 -0.18 3.47
C ILE A 38 -4.38 0.32 4.88
N GLY A 39 -4.16 1.63 5.05
CA GLY A 39 -3.97 2.25 6.36
C GLY A 39 -5.13 1.97 7.31
N PHE A 40 -6.38 2.11 6.84
CA PHE A 40 -7.57 1.75 7.63
C PHE A 40 -7.63 0.26 7.97
N GLY A 41 -7.28 -0.61 7.02
CA GLY A 41 -7.18 -2.06 7.26
C GLY A 41 -6.16 -2.42 8.35
N ILE A 42 -4.97 -1.81 8.30
CA ILE A 42 -3.93 -1.98 9.32
C ILE A 42 -4.44 -1.51 10.70
N ALA A 43 -5.11 -0.36 10.77
CA ALA A 43 -5.69 0.15 12.01
C ALA A 43 -6.77 -0.79 12.58
N ALA A 44 -7.64 -1.33 11.73
CA ALA A 44 -8.66 -2.29 12.13
C ALA A 44 -8.06 -3.58 12.69
N ILE A 45 -7.00 -4.11 12.06
CA ILE A 45 -6.26 -5.29 12.56
C ILE A 45 -5.62 -4.97 13.92
N GLY A 46 -4.99 -3.81 14.08
CA GLY A 46 -4.42 -3.38 15.36
C GLY A 46 -5.47 -3.30 16.47
N ASN A 47 -6.66 -2.78 16.17
CA ASN A 47 -7.78 -2.73 17.11
C ASN A 47 -8.25 -4.13 17.51
N LEU A 48 -8.34 -5.06 16.54
CA LEU A 48 -8.70 -6.46 16.80
C LEU A 48 -7.67 -7.12 17.72
N LEU A 49 -6.38 -6.97 17.42
CA LEU A 49 -5.30 -7.51 18.26
C LEU A 49 -5.37 -6.97 19.69
N ALA A 50 -5.55 -5.66 19.87
CA ALA A 50 -5.69 -5.04 21.18
C ALA A 50 -6.90 -5.58 21.95
N GLY A 51 -8.06 -5.70 21.29
CA GLY A 51 -9.26 -6.26 21.89
C GLY A 51 -9.10 -7.73 22.30
N THR A 52 -8.46 -8.54 21.46
CA THR A 52 -8.21 -9.96 21.78
C THR A 52 -7.20 -10.15 22.90
N ALA A 53 -6.17 -9.30 22.99
CA ALA A 53 -5.19 -9.35 24.06
C ALA A 53 -5.78 -8.97 25.43
N GLN A 54 -6.87 -8.19 25.44
CA GLN A 54 -7.61 -7.79 26.65
C GLN A 54 -8.69 -8.82 27.06
N ASN A 55 -8.94 -9.85 26.24
CA ASN A 55 -9.95 -10.86 26.52
C ASN A 55 -9.27 -12.15 27.03
N GLU A 56 -9.22 -12.30 28.36
CA GLU A 56 -8.51 -13.40 29.03
C GLU A 56 -9.13 -14.80 28.75
N ASP A 57 -10.41 -14.86 28.40
CA ASP A 57 -11.14 -16.12 28.16
C ASP A 57 -11.10 -16.57 26.69
N HIS A 58 -10.90 -15.64 25.75
CA HIS A 58 -11.04 -15.87 24.30
C HIS A 58 -10.00 -15.10 23.47
N GLY A 59 -8.72 -15.34 23.77
CA GLY A 59 -7.60 -14.86 22.95
C GLY A 59 -7.51 -15.55 21.59
N LEU A 60 -6.72 -14.97 20.68
CA LEU A 60 -6.34 -15.63 19.43
C LEU A 60 -5.35 -16.75 19.72
N ASP A 61 -5.47 -17.87 19.01
CA ASP A 61 -4.45 -18.91 19.07
C ASP A 61 -3.12 -18.40 18.46
N PRO A 62 -1.97 -18.99 18.82
CA PRO A 62 -0.67 -18.52 18.36
C PRO A 62 -0.48 -18.51 16.83
N ASP A 63 -1.12 -19.44 16.10
CA ASP A 63 -1.00 -19.50 14.64
C ASP A 63 -1.76 -18.34 14.01
N ALA A 64 -2.96 -18.01 14.52
CA ALA A 64 -3.71 -16.83 14.11
C ALA A 64 -2.95 -15.52 14.37
N ILE A 65 -2.23 -15.42 15.50
CA ILE A 65 -1.38 -14.25 15.81
C ILE A 65 -0.23 -14.14 14.79
N ALA A 66 0.42 -15.27 14.47
CA ALA A 66 1.49 -15.30 13.49
C ALA A 66 1.00 -14.88 12.09
N ASP A 67 -0.15 -15.40 11.66
CA ASP A 67 -0.76 -15.05 10.37
C ASP A 67 -1.13 -13.56 10.29
N LEU A 68 -1.67 -12.97 11.37
CA LEU A 68 -1.93 -11.53 11.45
C LEU A 68 -0.62 -10.73 11.39
N GLY A 69 0.45 -11.20 12.03
CA GLY A 69 1.78 -10.60 11.94
C GLY A 69 2.31 -10.56 10.51
N TRP A 70 2.23 -11.68 9.78
CA TRP A 70 2.65 -11.76 8.38
C TRP A 70 1.77 -10.90 7.46
N LEU A 71 0.47 -10.84 7.73
CA LEU A 71 -0.45 -9.97 6.99
C LEU A 71 -0.09 -8.49 7.20
N LEU A 72 0.13 -8.05 8.44
CA LEU A 72 0.55 -6.68 8.75
C LEU A 72 1.86 -6.32 8.06
N GLU A 73 2.86 -7.21 8.06
CA GLU A 73 4.12 -6.99 7.34
C GLU A 73 3.87 -6.81 5.83
N SER A 74 3.06 -7.68 5.23
CA SER A 74 2.75 -7.63 3.80
C SER A 74 2.01 -6.34 3.41
N LEU A 75 1.02 -5.94 4.21
CA LEU A 75 0.27 -4.68 4.03
C LEU A 75 1.14 -3.45 4.22
N GLY A 76 2.03 -3.45 5.22
CA GLY A 76 2.99 -2.36 5.43
C GLY A 76 3.94 -2.18 4.24
N LYS A 77 4.47 -3.28 3.71
CA LYS A 77 5.30 -3.26 2.49
C LYS A 77 4.54 -2.75 1.27
N LEU A 78 3.30 -3.19 1.08
CA LEU A 78 2.45 -2.70 0.00
C LEU A 78 2.16 -1.20 0.14
N SER A 79 1.79 -0.74 1.34
CA SER A 79 1.55 0.67 1.62
C SER A 79 2.76 1.55 1.31
N ALA A 80 3.95 1.13 1.72
CA ALA A 80 5.18 1.85 1.42
C ALA A 80 5.44 1.91 -0.09
N LYS A 81 5.21 0.82 -0.81
CA LYS A 81 5.45 0.77 -2.26
C LYS A 81 4.41 1.57 -3.06
N LEU A 82 3.16 1.62 -2.61
CA LEU A 82 2.15 2.51 -3.19
C LEU A 82 2.52 3.98 -2.99
N ALA A 83 3.01 4.37 -1.80
CA ALA A 83 3.47 5.73 -1.54
C ALA A 83 4.68 6.13 -2.43
N ASP A 84 5.64 5.22 -2.60
CA ASP A 84 6.77 5.38 -3.52
C ASP A 84 6.30 5.56 -4.98
N THR A 85 5.36 4.70 -5.42
CA THR A 85 4.77 4.77 -6.78
C THR A 85 4.02 6.09 -7.01
N GLY A 86 3.18 6.50 -6.06
CA GLY A 86 2.46 7.77 -6.10
C GLY A 86 3.41 8.97 -6.15
N SER A 87 4.52 8.91 -5.40
CA SER A 87 5.57 9.94 -5.45
C SER A 87 6.23 10.02 -6.82
N GLY A 88 6.56 8.87 -7.43
CA GLY A 88 7.11 8.82 -8.79
C GLY A 88 6.16 9.41 -9.84
N ILE A 89 4.86 9.12 -9.72
CA ILE A 89 3.81 9.69 -10.57
C ILE A 89 3.74 11.21 -10.42
N ALA A 90 3.72 11.72 -9.18
CA ALA A 90 3.67 13.15 -8.91
C ALA A 90 4.88 13.90 -9.47
N ILE A 91 6.08 13.29 -9.41
CA ILE A 91 7.30 13.85 -10.00
C ILE A 91 7.17 13.94 -11.52
N GLU A 92 6.74 12.87 -12.20
CA GLU A 92 6.61 12.87 -13.66
C GLU A 92 5.55 13.88 -14.13
N ARG A 93 4.44 14.01 -13.41
CA ARG A 93 3.41 15.05 -13.69
C ARG A 93 4.00 16.46 -13.62
N LYS A 94 4.73 16.78 -12.54
CA LYS A 94 5.40 18.08 -12.38
C LYS A 94 6.40 18.35 -13.50
N ARG A 95 7.17 17.32 -13.89
CA ARG A 95 8.15 17.42 -14.99
C ARG A 95 7.48 17.78 -16.31
N ARG A 96 6.34 17.16 -16.65
CA ARG A 96 5.61 17.42 -17.90
C ARG A 96 5.02 18.83 -17.93
N ASN A 97 4.39 19.26 -16.84
CA ASN A 97 3.82 20.61 -16.75
C ASN A 97 4.90 21.69 -16.91
N ALA A 98 6.10 21.49 -16.35
CA ALA A 98 7.21 22.43 -16.48
C ALA A 98 7.84 22.50 -17.89
N LEU A 99 7.49 21.57 -18.79
CA LEU A 99 7.93 21.58 -20.19
C LEU A 99 6.89 22.18 -21.14
N GLU A 100 5.67 22.44 -20.63
CA GLU A 100 4.57 23.06 -21.38
C GLU A 100 4.49 24.59 -21.15
N ASP A 101 5.25 25.11 -20.17
CA ASP A 101 5.46 26.54 -19.87
C ASP A 101 6.67 27.13 -20.65
#